data_AF-A0A2J8JCX1-F1
#
_entry.id   AF-A0A2J8JCX1-F1
#
_cell.length_a   1.000
_cell.length_b   1.000
_cell.length_c   1.000
_cell.angle_alpha   90.00
_cell.angle_beta   90.00
_cell.angle_gamma   90.00
#
_symmetry.space_group_name_H-M   'P 1'
#
loop_
_entity.id
_entity.type
_entity.pdbx_description
1 polymer ?
#
loop_
_entity_poly.entity_id
_entity_poly.type
_entity_poly.pdbx_seq_one_letter_code
_entity_poly.pdbx_strand_id
1 'polypeptide(L)'
;VTRILPCLLDGDCFIRSNSASPDLGILFELGISYIRNSTGERGELSCGWVFLKLFDASGVPIPAKTYELFLNGGTPYEKGIEVDPSISRRAHGSVFYQMMTMRRQPQLLVKLRSLNRRSRNVLSLLPETLIGNMCSIHLLIFYRQILGDVLLKDRMSLQSTDLISHPMLATFPMLLEQPDVMDALRSSWAEKESTLKRSEKVI
;
A
#
# COMPACT_ATOMS: atom_id res chain seq x y z
N VAL A 1 -14.07 -9.21 -21.24
CA VAL A 1 -12.80 -9.20 -20.49
C VAL A 1 -12.72 -7.88 -19.74
N THR A 2 -12.84 -7.90 -18.42
CA THR A 2 -12.71 -6.70 -17.59
C THR A 2 -11.27 -6.17 -17.72
N ARG A 3 -11.11 -4.97 -18.28
CA ARG A 3 -9.82 -4.28 -18.49
C ARG A 3 -9.26 -3.75 -17.16
N ILE A 4 -9.13 -4.60 -16.15
CA ILE A 4 -8.53 -4.18 -14.88
C ILE A 4 -7.01 -4.26 -15.04
N LEU A 5 -6.35 -3.15 -14.73
CA LEU A 5 -4.91 -2.99 -14.85
C LEU A 5 -4.19 -3.88 -13.82
N PRO A 6 -3.19 -4.69 -14.21
CA PRO A 6 -2.41 -5.52 -13.29
C PRO A 6 -1.88 -4.81 -12.04
N CYS A 7 -1.44 -3.55 -12.13
CA CYS A 7 -0.95 -2.79 -10.98
C CYS A 7 -2.04 -2.53 -9.92
N LEU A 8 -3.30 -2.49 -10.33
CA LEU A 8 -4.46 -2.35 -9.43
C LEU A 8 -4.83 -3.68 -8.75
N LEU A 9 -4.36 -4.80 -9.30
CA LEU A 9 -4.57 -6.14 -8.75
C LEU A 9 -3.38 -6.60 -7.89
N ASP A 10 -2.26 -5.86 -7.90
CA ASP A 10 -1.11 -6.18 -7.07
C ASP A 10 -1.34 -5.71 -5.63
N GLY A 11 -1.63 -6.67 -4.75
CA GLY A 11 -1.84 -6.45 -3.32
C GLY A 11 -0.54 -6.33 -2.52
N ASP A 12 0.64 -6.45 -3.14
CA ASP A 12 1.91 -6.39 -2.44
C ASP A 12 2.41 -4.94 -2.28
N CYS A 13 2.40 -4.44 -1.05
CA CYS A 13 3.03 -3.16 -0.71
C CYS A 13 4.29 -3.35 0.16
N PHE A 14 5.14 -2.33 0.19
CA PHE A 14 6.19 -2.19 1.19
C PHE A 14 5.94 -0.97 2.06
N ILE A 15 6.43 -1.05 3.29
CA ILE A 15 6.42 0.04 4.25
C ILE A 15 7.83 0.16 4.80
N ARG A 16 8.36 1.38 4.74
CA ARG A 16 9.59 1.79 5.39
C ARG A 16 9.25 2.87 6.41
N SER A 17 9.84 2.78 7.58
CA SER A 17 9.73 3.78 8.64
C SER A 17 11.04 3.80 9.42
N ASN A 18 11.44 4.98 9.88
CA ASN A 18 12.52 5.16 10.85
C ASN A 18 12.02 5.19 12.30
N SER A 19 10.74 4.89 12.54
CA SER A 19 10.14 4.82 13.87
C SER A 19 9.78 3.38 14.25
N ALA A 20 10.09 3.02 15.49
CA ALA A 20 9.67 1.77 16.12
C ALA A 20 8.57 2.00 17.17
N SER A 21 7.76 3.06 17.01
CA SER A 21 6.70 3.39 17.95
C SER A 21 5.68 2.24 18.06
N PRO A 22 5.25 1.86 19.29
CA PRO A 22 4.22 0.84 19.50
C PRO A 22 2.83 1.26 18.98
N ASP A 23 2.65 2.53 18.63
CA ASP A 23 1.44 3.06 18.02
C ASP A 23 1.54 3.22 16.51
N LEU A 24 2.68 2.89 15.90
CA LEU A 24 2.79 2.85 14.45
C LEU A 24 2.09 1.59 13.90
N GLY A 25 1.24 1.81 12.90
CA GLY A 25 0.46 0.74 12.30
C GLY A 25 -0.07 1.11 10.91
N ILE A 26 -0.76 0.16 10.30
CA ILE A 26 -1.44 0.32 9.03
C ILE A 26 -2.94 0.38 9.30
N LEU A 27 -3.58 1.45 8.84
CA LEU A 27 -5.04 1.55 8.81
C LEU A 27 -5.54 1.04 7.47
N PHE A 28 -6.38 0.02 7.50
CA PHE A 28 -7.08 -0.50 6.35
C PHE A 28 -8.54 -0.04 6.40
N GLU A 29 -9.06 0.42 5.26
CA GLU A 29 -10.48 0.68 5.06
C GLU A 29 -10.97 -0.20 3.91
N LEU A 30 -12.09 -0.90 4.15
CA LEU A 30 -12.76 -1.66 3.09
C LEU A 30 -13.82 -0.77 2.46
N GLY A 31 -13.60 -0.36 1.21
CA GLY A 31 -14.58 0.35 0.40
C GLY A 31 -15.20 -0.54 -0.67
N ILE A 32 -16.46 -0.27 -1.01
CA ILE A 32 -17.14 -0.84 -2.18
C ILE A 32 -17.61 0.30 -3.07
N SER A 33 -17.20 0.28 -4.33
CA SER A 33 -17.77 1.13 -5.38
C SER A 33 -18.88 0.38 -6.11
N TYR A 34 -20.02 1.04 -6.37
CA TYR A 34 -21.19 0.43 -6.98
C TYR A 34 -21.85 1.36 -7.99
N ILE A 35 -22.66 0.79 -8.89
CA ILE A 35 -23.52 1.53 -9.82
C ILE A 35 -24.96 1.23 -9.46
N ARG A 36 -25.76 2.27 -9.22
CA ARG A 36 -27.20 2.11 -8.99
C ARG A 36 -27.88 1.75 -10.30
N ASN A 37 -28.47 0.56 -10.37
CA ASN A 37 -29.16 0.10 -11.59
C ASN A 37 -30.30 1.04 -12.03
N SER A 38 -30.98 1.68 -11.08
CA SER A 38 -32.13 2.56 -11.36
C SER A 38 -31.74 3.93 -11.91
N THR A 39 -30.63 4.52 -11.44
CA THR A 39 -30.21 5.88 -11.82
C THR A 39 -28.96 5.89 -12.72
N GLY A 40 -28.21 4.79 -12.78
CA GLY A 40 -26.90 4.72 -13.42
C GLY A 40 -25.79 5.42 -12.63
N GLU A 41 -26.10 6.00 -11.47
CA GLU A 41 -25.14 6.77 -10.67
C GLU A 41 -24.11 5.84 -10.01
N ARG A 42 -22.86 6.32 -9.99
CA ARG A 42 -21.77 5.69 -9.24
C ARG A 42 -21.81 6.17 -7.80
N GLY A 43 -21.65 5.24 -6.86
CA GLY A 43 -21.51 5.53 -5.45
C GLY A 43 -20.38 4.73 -4.84
N GLU A 44 -19.92 5.17 -3.68
CA GLU A 44 -18.94 4.47 -2.86
C GLU A 44 -19.47 4.33 -1.44
N LEU A 45 -19.14 3.22 -0.80
CA LEU A 45 -19.58 2.89 0.55
C LEU A 45 -18.41 2.30 1.34
N SER A 46 -18.13 2.91 2.50
CA SER A 46 -17.24 2.32 3.49
C SER A 46 -17.94 1.16 4.21
N CYS A 47 -17.28 0.01 4.25
CA CYS A 47 -17.76 -1.23 4.84
C CYS A 47 -17.04 -1.56 6.16
N GLY A 48 -16.22 -0.64 6.65
CA GLY A 48 -15.51 -0.75 7.92
C GLY A 48 -14.00 -0.68 7.77
N TRP A 49 -13.32 -0.63 8.92
CA TRP A 49 -11.90 -0.35 9.01
C TRP A 49 -11.21 -1.25 10.03
N VAL A 50 -9.91 -1.44 9.90
CA VAL A 50 -9.10 -2.15 10.89
C VAL A 50 -7.69 -1.59 10.95
N PHE A 51 -7.12 -1.56 12.15
CA PHE A 51 -5.76 -1.07 12.39
C PHE A 51 -4.85 -2.22 12.79
N LEU A 52 -3.78 -2.43 12.02
CA LEU A 52 -2.74 -3.41 12.31
C LEU A 52 -1.50 -2.70 12.86
N LYS A 53 -1.24 -2.85 14.16
CA LYS A 53 0.02 -2.39 14.77
C LYS A 53 1.21 -3.14 14.18
N LEU A 54 2.31 -2.44 13.91
CA LEU A 54 3.53 -3.03 13.37
C LEU A 54 4.53 -3.47 14.45
N PHE A 55 4.36 -2.95 15.67
CA PHE A 55 5.19 -3.24 16.82
C PHE A 55 4.31 -3.62 18.01
N ASP A 56 4.83 -4.48 18.89
CA ASP A 56 4.21 -4.74 20.17
C ASP A 56 4.47 -3.60 21.19
N ALA A 57 3.91 -3.73 22.40
CA ALA A 57 4.07 -2.72 23.44
C ALA A 57 5.53 -2.51 23.90
N SER A 58 6.44 -3.44 23.59
CA SER A 58 7.87 -3.33 23.88
C SER A 58 8.68 -2.73 22.73
N GLY A 59 8.03 -2.37 21.60
CA GLY A 59 8.69 -1.84 20.40
C GLY A 59 9.32 -2.93 19.52
N VAL A 60 8.98 -4.21 19.74
CA VAL A 60 9.47 -5.32 18.91
C VAL A 60 8.53 -5.51 17.71
N PRO A 61 9.06 -5.69 16.48
CA PRO A 61 8.22 -5.91 15.30
C PRO A 61 7.33 -7.15 15.45
N ILE A 62 6.07 -7.05 15.01
CA ILE A 62 5.15 -8.20 15.04
C ILE A 62 5.61 -9.32 14.07
N PRO A 63 5.30 -10.60 14.36
CA PRO A 63 5.76 -11.72 13.53
C PRO A 63 5.28 -11.65 12.07
N ALA A 64 6.13 -12.13 11.15
CA ALA A 64 5.73 -12.33 9.76
C ALA A 64 4.81 -13.55 9.63
N LYS A 65 3.51 -13.30 9.49
CA LYS A 65 2.46 -14.31 9.28
C LYS A 65 1.25 -13.70 8.58
N THR A 66 0.27 -14.54 8.27
CA THR A 66 -1.07 -14.07 7.87
C THR A 66 -1.87 -13.71 9.12
N TYR A 67 -2.46 -12.52 9.11
CA TYR A 67 -3.34 -11.99 10.14
C TYR A 67 -4.76 -11.98 9.60
N GLU A 68 -5.69 -12.54 10.37
CA GLU A 68 -7.12 -12.44 10.15
C GLU A 68 -7.64 -11.24 10.96
N LEU A 69 -8.02 -10.17 10.27
CA LEU A 69 -8.38 -8.90 10.88
C LEU A 69 -9.89 -8.65 10.72
N PHE A 70 -10.60 -8.56 11.84
CA PHE A 70 -12.02 -8.22 11.85
C PHE A 70 -12.20 -6.71 11.62
N LEU A 71 -13.14 -6.34 10.76
CA LEU A 71 -13.47 -4.95 10.51
C LEU A 71 -14.26 -4.35 11.68
N ASN A 72 -14.05 -3.06 11.93
CA ASN A 72 -14.78 -2.23 12.87
C ASN A 72 -15.73 -1.31 12.09
N GLY A 73 -16.89 -1.00 12.65
CA GLY A 73 -17.81 -0.01 12.09
C GLY A 73 -17.40 1.42 12.49
N GLY A 74 -18.10 2.41 11.92
CA GLY A 74 -17.87 3.82 12.21
C GLY A 74 -16.50 4.31 11.77
N THR A 75 -15.94 5.29 12.48
CA THR A 75 -14.63 5.88 12.20
C THR A 75 -13.52 5.30 13.10
N PRO A 76 -12.24 5.44 12.71
CA PRO A 76 -11.09 5.03 13.54
C PRO A 76 -11.03 5.61 14.97
N TYR A 77 -11.78 6.67 15.22
CA TYR A 77 -11.82 7.37 16.51
C TYR A 77 -12.95 6.91 17.42
N GLU A 78 -13.89 6.11 16.89
CA GLU A 78 -15.04 5.58 17.61
C GLU A 78 -14.80 4.13 18.00
N LYS A 79 -15.16 3.77 19.24
CA LYS A 79 -14.95 2.42 19.77
C LYS A 79 -16.27 1.68 19.86
N GLY A 80 -16.24 0.39 19.49
CA GLY A 80 -17.36 -0.53 19.70
C GLY A 80 -18.53 -0.34 18.73
N ILE A 81 -18.33 0.35 17.61
CA ILE A 81 -19.36 0.45 16.57
C ILE A 81 -19.38 -0.84 15.75
N GLU A 82 -20.54 -1.47 15.69
CA GLU A 82 -20.76 -2.68 14.89
C GLU A 82 -20.72 -2.37 13.39
N VAL A 83 -20.09 -3.26 12.61
CA VAL A 83 -20.02 -3.14 11.14
C VAL A 83 -21.41 -3.30 10.49
N ASP A 84 -22.22 -4.22 11.00
CA ASP A 84 -23.57 -4.46 10.49
C ASP A 84 -24.58 -4.59 11.66
N PRO A 85 -25.31 -3.50 11.99
CA PRO A 85 -26.34 -3.48 13.03
C PRO A 85 -27.56 -4.38 12.74
N SER A 86 -27.68 -4.94 11.54
CA SER A 86 -28.74 -5.91 11.23
C SER A 86 -28.44 -7.30 11.80
N ILE A 87 -27.17 -7.59 12.09
CA ILE A 87 -26.72 -8.86 12.66
C ILE A 87 -27.15 -8.98 14.12
N SER A 88 -26.89 -7.94 14.93
CA SER A 88 -27.29 -7.90 16.34
C SER A 88 -28.80 -7.97 16.52
N ARG A 89 -29.58 -7.31 15.65
CA ARG A 89 -31.06 -7.38 15.65
C ARG A 89 -31.63 -8.78 15.38
N ARG A 90 -30.92 -9.63 14.63
CA ARG A 90 -31.35 -11.02 14.35
C ARG A 90 -30.89 -12.04 15.41
N ALA A 91 -29.99 -11.66 16.32
CA ALA A 91 -29.40 -12.54 17.32
C ALA A 91 -30.18 -12.59 18.65
N HIS A 92 -31.33 -11.92 18.75
CA HIS A 92 -32.19 -12.00 19.94
C HIS A 92 -32.75 -13.42 20.13
N GLY A 93 -32.09 -14.20 21.01
CA GLY A 93 -32.65 -15.41 21.60
C GLY A 93 -31.70 -16.60 21.81
N SER A 94 -30.50 -16.63 21.21
CA SER A 94 -29.60 -17.79 21.36
C SER A 94 -28.12 -17.49 21.13
N VAL A 95 -27.28 -17.86 22.11
CA VAL A 95 -25.81 -17.75 22.08
C VAL A 95 -25.19 -18.53 20.89
N PHE A 96 -25.83 -19.64 20.48
CA PHE A 96 -25.43 -20.40 19.30
C PHE A 96 -25.59 -19.60 18.00
N TYR A 97 -26.65 -18.80 17.91
CA TYR A 97 -26.90 -17.93 16.76
C TYR A 97 -25.89 -16.80 16.71
N GLN A 98 -25.56 -16.23 17.87
CA GLN A 98 -24.53 -15.19 18.04
C GLN A 98 -23.13 -15.66 17.59
N MET A 99 -22.79 -16.93 17.88
CA MET A 99 -21.52 -17.55 17.47
C MET A 99 -21.49 -17.87 15.96
N MET A 100 -22.62 -18.25 15.36
CA MET A 100 -22.75 -18.41 13.90
C MET A 100 -22.68 -17.07 13.16
N THR A 101 -23.17 -15.99 13.74
CA THR A 101 -23.13 -14.65 13.12
C THR A 101 -21.75 -14.02 13.15
N MET A 102 -20.91 -14.29 14.16
CA MET A 102 -19.51 -13.84 14.16
C MET A 102 -18.70 -14.43 13.00
N ARG A 103 -19.05 -15.64 12.53
CA ARG A 103 -18.45 -16.25 11.33
C ARG A 103 -18.85 -15.54 10.02
N ARG A 104 -19.83 -14.63 10.04
CA ARG A 104 -20.30 -13.89 8.87
C ARG A 104 -19.77 -12.46 8.78
N GLN A 105 -19.02 -12.00 9.78
CA GLN A 105 -18.41 -10.67 9.73
C GLN A 105 -17.30 -10.68 8.67
N PRO A 106 -17.25 -9.66 7.80
CA PRO A 106 -16.15 -9.52 6.84
C PRO A 106 -14.81 -9.42 7.56
N GLN A 107 -13.83 -10.15 7.05
CA GLN A 107 -12.46 -10.18 7.56
C GLN A 107 -11.49 -9.81 6.47
N LEU A 108 -10.44 -9.08 6.84
CA LEU A 108 -9.31 -8.78 5.98
C LEU A 108 -8.16 -9.74 6.29
N LEU A 109 -7.68 -10.44 5.26
CA LEU A 109 -6.51 -11.30 5.36
C LEU A 109 -5.25 -10.52 4.97
N VAL A 110 -4.42 -10.18 5.94
CA VAL A 110 -3.19 -9.41 5.72
C VAL A 110 -1.98 -10.29 5.95
N LYS A 111 -1.15 -10.49 4.92
CA LYS A 111 0.07 -11.31 5.01
C LYS A 111 1.30 -10.42 5.17
N LEU A 112 1.90 -10.44 6.36
CA LEU A 112 3.22 -9.86 6.57
C LEU A 112 4.31 -10.86 6.14
N ARG A 113 5.24 -10.40 5.31
CA ARG A 113 6.33 -11.22 4.76
C ARG A 113 7.67 -10.70 5.22
N SER A 114 8.55 -11.61 5.60
CA SER A 114 9.97 -11.29 5.76
C SER A 114 10.59 -11.01 4.40
N LEU A 115 11.35 -9.93 4.29
CA LEU A 115 12.07 -9.60 3.06
C LEU A 115 13.33 -10.47 2.92
N ASN A 116 13.56 -11.00 1.72
CA ASN A 116 14.84 -11.63 1.40
C ASN A 116 15.95 -10.55 1.27
N ARG A 117 17.22 -10.99 1.29
CA ARG A 117 18.38 -10.08 1.24
C ARG A 117 18.38 -9.17 0.01
N ARG A 118 18.00 -9.69 -1.16
CA ARG A 118 17.94 -8.90 -2.40
C ARG A 118 16.90 -7.80 -2.29
N SER A 119 15.66 -8.12 -1.93
CA SER A 119 14.58 -7.14 -1.75
C SER A 119 14.92 -6.10 -0.69
N ARG A 120 15.59 -6.49 0.40
CA ARG A 120 16.07 -5.56 1.42
C ARG A 120 17.10 -4.57 0.88
N ASN A 121 18.05 -5.03 0.06
CA ASN A 121 19.04 -4.17 -0.59
C ASN A 121 18.37 -3.17 -1.54
N VAL A 122 17.47 -3.64 -2.39
CA VAL A 122 16.72 -2.79 -3.33
C VAL A 122 15.94 -1.70 -2.56
N LEU A 123 15.18 -2.11 -1.53
CA LEU A 123 14.43 -1.16 -0.70
C LEU A 123 15.33 -0.18 0.06
N SER A 124 16.57 -0.55 0.41
CA SER A 124 17.50 0.34 1.11
C SER A 124 17.93 1.56 0.29
N LEU A 125 17.72 1.52 -1.03
CA LEU A 125 17.98 2.65 -1.92
C LEU A 125 16.91 3.75 -1.80
N LEU A 126 15.74 3.44 -1.23
CA LEU A 126 14.61 4.37 -1.05
C LEU A 126 14.72 5.17 0.26
N PRO A 127 13.97 6.30 0.38
CA PRO A 127 13.91 7.09 1.62
C PRO A 127 13.55 6.23 2.84
N GLU A 128 13.90 6.72 4.03
CA GLU A 128 13.66 6.01 5.29
C GLU A 128 12.17 5.76 5.58
N THR A 129 11.33 6.76 5.34
CA THR A 129 9.89 6.67 5.52
C THR A 129 9.20 6.75 4.17
N LEU A 130 8.62 5.63 3.74
CA LEU A 130 7.93 5.53 2.46
C LEU A 130 6.99 4.33 2.46
N ILE A 131 5.79 4.53 1.93
CA ILE A 131 4.84 3.47 1.61
C ILE A 131 4.69 3.45 0.09
N GLY A 132 4.74 2.26 -0.51
CA GLY A 132 4.58 2.14 -1.95
C GLY A 132 4.23 0.72 -2.37
N ASN A 133 3.80 0.59 -3.63
CA ASN A 133 3.57 -0.71 -4.24
C ASN A 133 4.92 -1.36 -4.59
N MET A 134 5.08 -2.64 -4.28
CA MET A 134 6.27 -3.42 -4.65
C MET A 134 6.51 -3.41 -6.16
N CYS A 135 5.46 -3.37 -6.97
CA CYS A 135 5.58 -3.38 -8.43
C CYS A 135 6.23 -2.10 -9.01
N SER A 136 6.22 -1.00 -8.27
CA SER A 136 6.77 0.29 -8.69
C SER A 136 8.17 0.57 -8.11
N ILE A 137 8.75 -0.38 -7.38
CA ILE A 137 9.99 -0.18 -6.62
C ILE A 137 11.16 0.32 -7.48
N HIS A 138 11.36 -0.27 -8.66
CA HIS A 138 12.45 0.11 -9.56
C HIS A 138 12.26 1.52 -10.12
N LEU A 139 11.01 1.90 -10.43
CA LEU A 139 10.69 3.25 -10.90
C LEU A 139 10.94 4.29 -9.81
N LEU A 140 10.58 3.99 -8.56
CA LEU A 140 10.88 4.83 -7.40
C LEU A 140 12.39 4.99 -7.16
N ILE A 141 13.16 3.92 -7.36
CA ILE A 141 14.63 3.97 -7.27
C ILE A 141 15.21 4.87 -8.34
N PHE A 142 14.79 4.71 -9.61
CA PHE A 142 15.26 5.55 -10.71
C PHE A 142 14.92 7.02 -10.47
N TYR A 143 13.71 7.31 -10.03
CA TYR A 143 13.32 8.67 -9.67
C TYR A 143 14.25 9.25 -8.60
N ARG A 144 14.56 8.48 -7.55
CA ARG A 144 15.45 8.91 -6.48
C ARG A 144 16.90 9.08 -6.94
N GLN A 145 17.38 8.23 -7.85
CA GLN A 145 18.71 8.37 -8.45
C GLN A 145 18.81 9.66 -9.27
N ILE A 146 17.86 9.91 -10.17
CA ILE A 146 17.77 11.15 -10.96
C ILE A 146 17.71 12.35 -10.02
N LEU A 147 16.88 12.29 -8.98
CA LEU A 147 16.77 13.35 -7.98
C LEU A 147 18.11 13.60 -7.29
N GLY A 148 18.83 12.55 -6.89
CA GLY A 148 20.15 12.66 -6.28
C GLY A 148 21.20 13.27 -7.23
N ASP A 149 21.22 12.84 -8.48
CA ASP A 149 22.14 13.35 -9.49
C ASP A 149 21.90 14.85 -9.74
N VAL A 150 20.64 15.24 -9.97
CA VAL A 150 20.25 16.63 -10.22
C VAL A 150 20.50 17.54 -9.01
N LEU A 151 20.28 17.04 -7.78
CA LEU A 151 20.45 17.83 -6.57
C LEU A 151 21.90 17.90 -6.07
N LEU A 152 22.70 16.87 -6.31
CA LEU A 152 24.00 16.72 -5.66
C LEU A 152 25.19 16.69 -6.62
N LYS A 153 25.02 16.15 -7.83
CA LYS A 153 26.13 15.98 -8.80
C LYS A 153 26.14 17.04 -9.88
N ASP A 154 24.97 17.37 -10.41
CA ASP A 154 24.84 18.28 -11.55
C ASP A 154 24.88 19.76 -11.13
N ARG A 155 24.95 20.03 -9.83
CA ARG A 155 25.07 21.38 -9.30
C ARG A 155 26.52 21.82 -9.20
N MET A 156 26.80 23.03 -9.69
CA MET A 156 28.10 23.69 -9.55
C MET A 156 28.52 23.89 -8.09
N SER A 157 27.56 24.11 -7.20
CA SER A 157 27.78 24.11 -5.75
C SER A 157 26.51 23.70 -5.01
N LEU A 158 26.67 23.18 -3.79
CA LEU A 158 25.54 22.84 -2.89
C LEU A 158 24.72 24.07 -2.48
N GLN A 159 25.26 25.29 -2.65
CA GLN A 159 24.58 26.55 -2.35
C GLN A 159 23.94 27.19 -3.58
N SER A 160 24.03 26.58 -4.76
CA SER A 160 23.39 27.11 -5.97
C SER A 160 21.88 27.27 -5.74
N THR A 161 21.37 28.45 -6.07
CA THR A 161 19.93 28.77 -6.05
C THR A 161 19.32 28.65 -7.45
N ASP A 162 20.05 28.06 -8.40
CA ASP A 162 19.58 27.96 -9.78
C ASP A 162 18.33 27.08 -9.85
N LEU A 163 17.44 27.46 -10.76
CA LEU A 163 16.21 26.74 -11.00
C LEU A 163 16.51 25.34 -11.52
N ILE A 164 15.88 24.32 -10.91
CA ILE A 164 15.92 22.95 -11.42
C ILE A 164 14.76 22.76 -12.39
N SER A 165 15.07 22.73 -13.68
CA SER A 165 14.11 22.47 -14.75
C SER A 165 14.24 21.04 -15.26
N HIS A 166 13.90 20.05 -14.44
CA HIS A 166 13.98 18.63 -14.82
C HIS A 166 12.58 18.03 -15.02
N PRO A 167 12.15 17.73 -16.27
CA PRO A 167 10.76 17.35 -16.57
C PRO A 167 10.33 16.08 -15.81
N MET A 168 11.19 15.06 -15.73
CA MET A 168 10.87 13.85 -14.95
C MET A 168 10.71 14.13 -13.46
N LEU A 169 11.47 15.07 -12.89
CA LEU A 169 11.36 15.36 -11.45
C LEU A 169 10.03 16.06 -11.14
N ALA A 170 9.59 16.92 -12.07
CA ALA A 170 8.34 17.64 -11.97
C ALA A 170 7.11 16.74 -12.22
N THR A 171 7.18 15.81 -13.17
CA THR A 171 5.99 15.05 -13.60
C THR A 171 5.85 13.69 -12.94
N PHE A 172 6.94 13.03 -12.54
CA PHE A 172 6.87 11.65 -12.04
C PHE A 172 5.95 11.46 -10.82
N PRO A 173 5.89 12.36 -9.83
CA PRO A 173 4.92 12.23 -8.74
C PRO A 173 3.47 12.16 -9.24
N MET A 174 3.12 12.93 -10.28
CA MET A 174 1.79 12.89 -10.89
C MET A 174 1.57 11.59 -11.68
N LEU A 175 2.62 11.05 -12.31
CA LEU A 175 2.54 9.78 -13.05
C LEU A 175 2.32 8.58 -12.11
N LEU A 176 2.83 8.62 -10.88
CA LEU A 176 2.56 7.57 -9.87
C LEU A 176 1.06 7.40 -9.58
N GLU A 177 0.28 8.46 -9.79
CA GLU A 177 -1.17 8.45 -9.61
C GLU A 177 -1.94 7.96 -10.85
N GLN A 178 -1.25 7.67 -11.96
CA GLN A 178 -1.83 7.19 -13.22
C GLN A 178 -1.55 5.67 -13.39
N PRO A 179 -2.48 4.78 -13.02
CA PRO A 179 -2.21 3.35 -12.94
C PRO A 179 -1.87 2.71 -14.29
N ASP A 180 -2.46 3.22 -15.37
CA ASP A 180 -2.23 2.78 -16.75
C ASP A 180 -0.80 3.07 -17.21
N VAL A 181 -0.30 4.27 -16.94
CA VAL A 181 1.08 4.66 -17.22
C VAL A 181 2.04 3.82 -16.39
N MET A 182 1.75 3.63 -15.10
CA MET A 182 2.58 2.83 -14.21
C MET A 182 2.67 1.37 -14.66
N ASP A 183 1.59 0.79 -15.17
CA ASP A 183 1.60 -0.56 -15.72
C ASP A 183 2.39 -0.67 -17.03
N ALA A 184 2.29 0.33 -17.90
CA ALA A 184 3.10 0.40 -19.11
C ALA A 184 4.59 0.45 -18.76
N LEU A 185 4.98 1.36 -17.87
CA LEU A 185 6.37 1.52 -17.41
C LEU A 185 6.90 0.26 -16.73
N ARG A 186 6.10 -0.37 -15.87
CA ARG A 186 6.45 -1.64 -15.22
C ARG A 186 6.66 -2.76 -16.24
N SER A 187 5.80 -2.85 -17.25
CA SER A 187 5.89 -3.87 -18.29
C SER A 187 7.14 -3.66 -19.15
N SER A 188 7.43 -2.42 -19.55
CA SER A 188 8.66 -2.07 -20.26
C SER A 188 9.91 -2.35 -19.43
N TRP A 189 9.86 -2.10 -18.11
CA TRP A 189 10.96 -2.45 -17.21
C TRP A 189 11.19 -3.96 -17.16
N ALA A 190 10.12 -4.75 -16.98
CA ALA A 190 10.23 -6.21 -16.91
C ALA A 190 10.80 -6.80 -18.22
N GLU A 191 10.36 -6.29 -19.37
CA GLU A 191 10.91 -6.64 -20.67
C GLU A 191 12.40 -6.29 -20.73
N LYS A 192 12.77 -5.06 -20.36
CA LYS A 192 14.17 -4.63 -20.36
C LYS A 192 15.04 -5.48 -19.42
N GLU A 193 14.57 -5.75 -18.21
CA GLU A 193 15.29 -6.57 -17.23
C GLU A 193 15.52 -7.99 -17.74
N SER A 194 14.60 -8.54 -18.54
CA SER A 194 14.79 -9.86 -19.15
C SER A 194 15.99 -9.90 -20.11
N THR A 195 16.31 -8.77 -20.76
CA THR A 195 17.44 -8.63 -21.70
C THR A 195 18.78 -8.35 -21.02
N LEU A 196 18.79 -7.94 -19.75
CA LEU A 196 20.02 -7.59 -19.04
C LEU A 196 20.82 -8.84 -18.63
N LYS A 197 22.15 -8.76 -18.76
CA LYS A 197 23.05 -9.78 -18.23
C LYS A 197 22.97 -9.81 -16.71
N ARG A 198 23.29 -10.95 -16.09
CA ARG A 198 23.24 -11.11 -14.63
C ARG A 198 24.10 -10.10 -13.87
N SER A 199 25.22 -9.67 -14.47
CA SER A 199 26.11 -8.61 -13.94
C SER A 199 25.50 -7.20 -14.00
N GLU A 200 24.48 -6.99 -14.83
CA GLU A 200 23.81 -5.70 -15.05
C GLU A 200 22.54 -5.56 -14.20
N LYS A 201 22.00 -6.68 -13.66
CA LYS A 201 20.82 -6.72 -12.78
C LYS A 201 21.12 -6.29 -11.32
N VAL A 202 22.11 -5.43 -11.13
CA VAL A 202 22.68 -5.06 -9.80
C VAL A 202 21.95 -3.86 -9.16
N ILE A 203 20.89 -3.37 -9.79
CA ILE A 203 19.95 -2.43 -9.15
C ILE A 203 18.96 -3.20 -8.28
#